data_AF-A0AAN5I476-F1
#
_entry.id   AF-A0AAN5I476-F1
#
_cell.length_a   1.000
_cell.length_b   1.000
_cell.length_c   1.000
_cell.angle_alpha   90.00
_cell.angle_beta   90.00
_cell.angle_gamma   90.00
#
_symmetry.space_group_name_H-M   'P 1'
#
loop_
_entity.id
_entity.type
_entity.pdbx_description
1 polymer ?
#
loop_
_entity_poly.entity_id
_entity_poly.type
_entity_poly.pdbx_seq_one_letter_code
_entity_poly.pdbx_strand_id
1 'polypeptide(L)'
;LFILLSTGVIDARVTFLKSEVLDNIDLKDTDTATFRCSGGCRVYSPTMNDNIVIVDETGRKIASKIPLFTQMFSEQYFLQGGNYKLQNNNHFAPSFVFYAVEKGADNYDSKVYYVGS
;
A
#
# COMPACT_ATOMS: atom_id res chain seq x y z
N LEU A 1 -3.00 -31.96 -32.67
CA LEU A 1 -2.13 -30.92 -32.10
C LEU A 1 -2.84 -30.36 -30.87
N PHE A 2 -2.46 -30.81 -29.68
CA PHE A 2 -3.02 -30.31 -28.41
C PHE A 2 -2.20 -29.08 -27.99
N ILE A 3 -2.82 -27.90 -27.99
CA ILE A 3 -2.20 -26.68 -27.48
C ILE A 3 -2.51 -26.62 -25.98
N LEU A 4 -1.54 -27.00 -25.15
CA LEU A 4 -1.54 -26.74 -23.72
C LEU A 4 -1.25 -25.24 -23.52
N LEU A 5 -2.30 -24.44 -23.28
CA LEU A 5 -2.14 -23.08 -22.76
C LEU A 5 -1.85 -23.16 -21.27
N SER A 6 -0.57 -23.05 -20.90
CA SER A 6 -0.15 -22.77 -19.53
C SER A 6 -0.52 -21.34 -19.17
N THR A 7 -1.61 -21.15 -18.43
CA THR A 7 -1.94 -19.86 -17.79
C THR A 7 -0.96 -19.63 -16.65
N GLY A 8 0.13 -18.91 -16.92
CA GLY A 8 0.96 -18.35 -15.87
C GLY A 8 0.13 -17.34 -15.09
N VAL A 9 -0.07 -17.59 -13.80
CA VAL A 9 -0.59 -16.57 -12.89
C VAL A 9 0.52 -15.54 -12.74
N ILE A 10 0.43 -14.47 -13.52
CA ILE A 10 1.31 -13.32 -13.34
C ILE A 10 0.76 -12.59 -12.12
N ASP A 11 1.50 -12.65 -11.02
CA ASP A 11 1.24 -11.78 -9.86
C ASP A 11 1.28 -10.33 -10.37
N ALA A 12 0.12 -9.67 -10.37
CA ALA A 12 -0.04 -8.35 -10.96
C ALA A 12 -0.44 -7.36 -9.87
N ARG A 13 0.36 -6.30 -9.71
CA ARG A 13 0.00 -5.14 -8.89
C ARG A 13 -1.33 -4.57 -9.36
N VAL A 14 -2.26 -4.34 -8.43
CA VAL A 14 -3.53 -3.69 -8.73
C VAL A 14 -3.36 -2.18 -8.62
N THR A 15 -3.31 -1.52 -9.78
CA THR A 15 -3.27 -0.06 -9.88
C THR A 15 -4.56 0.47 -10.52
N PHE A 16 -5.22 1.39 -9.84
CA PHE A 16 -6.31 2.19 -10.37
C PHE A 16 -5.81 3.59 -10.74
N LEU A 17 -6.60 4.35 -11.50
CA LEU A 17 -6.19 5.67 -11.99
C LEU A 17 -5.72 6.64 -10.87
N LYS A 18 -6.32 6.53 -9.68
CA LYS A 18 -6.08 7.40 -8.51
C LYS A 18 -5.96 6.63 -7.19
N SER A 19 -5.76 5.31 -7.25
CA SER A 19 -5.50 4.53 -6.04
C SER A 19 -4.63 3.32 -6.33
N GLU A 20 -3.89 2.87 -5.32
CA GLU A 20 -2.97 1.75 -5.41
C GLU A 20 -3.15 0.83 -4.22
N VAL A 21 -3.18 -0.48 -4.48
CA VAL A 21 -3.10 -1.52 -3.46
C VAL A 21 -1.74 -2.20 -3.62
N LEU A 22 -0.98 -2.23 -2.54
CA LEU A 22 0.29 -2.94 -2.46
C LEU A 22 0.20 -4.04 -1.41
N ASP A 23 0.88 -5.15 -1.63
CA ASP A 23 0.95 -6.24 -0.67
C ASP A 23 2.37 -6.83 -0.57
N ASN A 24 2.49 -7.96 0.12
CA ASN A 24 3.76 -8.64 0.33
C ASN A 24 4.50 -9.03 -0.96
N ILE A 25 3.79 -9.23 -2.08
CA ILE A 25 4.39 -9.61 -3.35
C ILE A 25 5.14 -8.43 -3.95
N ASP A 26 4.62 -7.20 -3.77
CA ASP A 26 5.26 -5.98 -4.28
C ASP A 26 6.64 -5.68 -3.68
N LEU A 27 7.01 -6.32 -2.55
CA LEU A 27 8.30 -6.14 -1.89
C LEU A 27 9.20 -7.38 -1.96
N LYS A 28 8.76 -8.47 -2.60
CA LYS A 28 9.42 -9.79 -2.52
C LYS A 28 10.88 -9.76 -3.00
N ASP A 29 11.18 -8.99 -4.05
CA ASP A 29 12.50 -9.00 -4.71
C ASP A 29 13.27 -7.67 -4.59
N THR A 30 12.65 -6.60 -4.07
CA THR A 30 13.21 -5.24 -4.10
C THR A 30 13.18 -4.50 -2.77
N ASP A 31 12.57 -5.08 -1.72
CA ASP A 31 12.31 -4.47 -0.39
C ASP A 31 11.62 -3.10 -0.41
N THR A 32 11.31 -2.56 -1.59
CA THR A 32 10.75 -1.25 -1.80
C THR A 32 9.75 -1.27 -2.95
N ALA A 33 8.65 -0.53 -2.77
CA ALA A 33 7.63 -0.32 -3.77
C ALA A 33 7.23 1.15 -3.79
N THR A 34 7.32 1.80 -4.95
CA THR A 34 6.80 3.16 -5.15
C THR A 34 5.28 3.14 -5.22
N PHE A 35 4.64 4.18 -4.71
CA PHE A 35 3.22 4.46 -4.92
C PHE A 35 3.00 5.95 -5.21
N ARG A 36 1.94 6.26 -5.95
CA ARG A 36 1.62 7.62 -6.36
C ARG A 36 0.90 8.39 -5.27
N CYS A 37 1.28 9.66 -5.14
CA CYS A 37 0.58 10.59 -4.26
C CYS A 37 0.60 12.04 -4.74
N SER A 38 0.33 12.29 -6.02
CA SER A 38 0.51 13.61 -6.64
C SER A 38 -0.33 14.72 -6.00
N GLY A 39 -1.62 14.49 -5.76
CA GLY A 39 -2.54 15.45 -5.12
C GLY A 39 -2.63 15.39 -3.59
N GLY A 40 -1.80 14.55 -2.96
CA GLY A 40 -1.96 14.11 -1.57
C GLY A 40 -2.86 12.88 -1.45
N CYS A 41 -2.70 12.11 -0.38
CA CYS A 41 -3.35 10.81 -0.25
C CYS A 41 -3.84 10.54 1.15
N ARG A 42 -4.82 9.65 1.23
CA ARG A 42 -5.07 8.88 2.44
C ARG A 42 -4.47 7.50 2.28
N VAL A 43 -3.79 7.04 3.32
CA VAL A 43 -3.15 5.74 3.34
C VAL A 43 -3.68 4.90 4.49
N TYR A 44 -3.79 3.60 4.25
CA TYR A 44 -4.37 2.63 5.16
C TYR A 44 -3.52 1.36 5.13
N SER A 45 -3.29 0.75 6.29
CA SER A 45 -2.71 -0.59 6.35
C SER A 45 -3.20 -1.35 7.58
N PRO A 46 -3.59 -2.63 7.48
CA PRO A 46 -3.84 -3.48 8.65
C PRO A 46 -2.60 -3.77 9.47
N THR A 47 -1.42 -3.53 8.90
CA THR A 47 -0.20 -4.10 9.45
C THR A 47 0.23 -3.37 10.71
N MET A 48 0.40 -4.13 11.79
CA MET A 48 1.07 -3.68 13.01
C MET A 48 2.60 -3.87 12.90
N ASN A 49 3.11 -4.21 11.72
CA ASN A 49 4.53 -4.45 11.46
C ASN A 49 5.31 -3.13 11.40
N ASP A 50 6.22 -2.95 12.35
CA ASP A 50 7.09 -1.77 12.43
C ASP A 50 8.14 -1.67 11.32
N ASN A 51 8.42 -2.78 10.64
CA ASN A 51 9.43 -2.85 9.60
C ASN A 51 8.89 -2.37 8.25
N ILE A 52 7.56 -2.25 8.10
CA ILE A 52 6.93 -1.67 6.91
C ILE A 52 6.71 -0.19 7.15
N VAL A 53 7.46 0.63 6.41
CA VAL A 53 7.51 2.08 6.60
C VAL A 53 7.20 2.81 5.31
N ILE A 54 6.57 3.99 5.42
CA ILE A 54 6.52 4.96 4.33
C ILE A 54 7.77 5.83 4.43
N VAL A 55 8.48 5.97 3.32
CA VAL A 55 9.58 6.94 3.15
C VAL A 55 9.24 7.94 2.05
N ASP A 56 9.67 9.19 2.22
CA ASP A 56 9.62 10.19 1.17
C ASP A 56 10.77 10.03 0.17
N GLU A 57 10.79 10.85 -0.88
CA GLU A 57 11.83 10.83 -1.92
C GLU A 57 13.25 11.08 -1.40
N THR A 58 13.40 11.70 -0.23
CA THR A 58 14.70 11.93 0.42
C THR A 58 15.17 10.73 1.24
N GLY A 59 14.33 9.69 1.36
CA GLY A 59 14.58 8.53 2.20
C GLY A 59 14.21 8.75 3.68
N ARG A 60 13.58 9.89 4.02
CA ARG A 60 13.15 10.15 5.39
C ARG A 60 11.90 9.33 5.70
N LYS A 61 11.93 8.62 6.83
CA LYS A 61 10.77 7.90 7.37
C LYS A 61 9.65 8.87 7.73
N ILE A 62 8.47 8.65 7.14
CA ILE A 62 7.26 9.41 7.39
C ILE A 62 6.38 8.72 8.42
N ALA A 63 6.13 7.42 8.25
CA ALA A 63 5.21 6.66 9.09
C ALA A 63 5.55 5.16 9.15
N SER A 64 5.07 4.51 10.20
CA SER A 64 4.92 3.04 10.36
C SER A 64 3.66 2.77 11.19
N LYS A 65 3.17 1.51 11.23
CA LYS A 65 1.88 1.15 11.86
C LYS A 65 0.73 2.08 11.48
N ILE A 66 0.56 2.27 10.17
CA ILE A 66 -0.53 3.11 9.66
C ILE A 66 -1.84 2.47 10.11
N PRO A 67 -2.69 3.15 10.90
CA PRO A 67 -3.90 2.52 11.39
C PRO A 67 -4.86 2.23 10.23
N LEU A 68 -5.54 1.09 10.30
CA LEU A 68 -6.82 0.98 9.60
C LEU A 68 -7.83 1.90 10.24
N PHE A 69 -8.77 2.37 9.44
CA PHE A 69 -9.98 2.96 10.00
C PHE A 69 -10.68 1.89 10.85
N THR A 70 -10.60 2.03 12.15
CA THR A 70 -11.36 1.20 13.10
C THR A 70 -12.34 2.11 13.82
N GLN A 71 -13.44 1.57 14.35
CA GLN A 71 -14.36 2.37 15.17
C GLN A 71 -13.66 3.02 16.39
N MET A 72 -12.49 2.51 16.80
CA MET A 72 -11.68 3.03 17.91
C MET A 72 -10.63 4.07 17.48
N PHE A 73 -10.13 4.02 16.25
CA PHE A 73 -9.17 4.97 15.70
C PHE A 73 -9.81 5.66 14.48
N SER A 74 -10.45 6.80 14.73
CA SER A 74 -11.16 7.58 13.70
C SER A 74 -10.25 8.33 12.74
N GLU A 75 -8.93 8.12 12.80
CA GLU A 75 -7.97 8.95 12.10
C GLU A 75 -7.37 8.23 10.90
N GLN A 76 -7.66 8.78 9.72
CA GLN A 76 -7.04 8.41 8.47
C GLN A 76 -5.68 9.09 8.40
N TYR A 77 -4.64 8.37 7.99
CA TYR A 77 -3.32 8.99 7.84
C TYR A 77 -3.23 9.72 6.50
N PHE A 78 -2.94 11.02 6.53
CA PHE A 78 -2.85 11.86 5.36
C PHE A 78 -1.40 12.15 4.97
N LEU A 79 -1.08 11.96 3.69
CA LEU A 79 0.16 12.36 3.06
C LEU A 79 -0.06 13.58 2.18
N GLN A 80 0.88 14.52 2.22
CA GLN A 80 0.91 15.64 1.27
C GLN A 80 1.23 15.15 -0.14
N GLY A 81 1.06 16.03 -1.14
CA GLY A 81 1.43 15.74 -2.51
C GLY A 81 2.92 15.43 -2.65
N GLY A 82 3.29 14.28 -3.21
CA GLY A 82 4.68 13.90 -3.37
C GLY A 82 4.93 12.48 -3.89
N ASN A 83 6.21 12.13 -3.97
CA ASN A 83 6.68 10.79 -4.31
C ASN A 83 7.05 10.04 -3.03
N TYR A 84 6.49 8.85 -2.87
CA TYR A 84 6.69 8.03 -1.69
C TYR A 84 7.02 6.58 -2.07
N LYS A 85 7.64 5.89 -1.13
CA LYS A 85 7.89 4.45 -1.23
C LYS A 85 7.44 3.77 0.04
N LEU A 86 6.88 2.57 -0.12
CA LEU A 86 6.79 1.61 0.95
C LEU A 86 8.12 0.86 1.01
N GLN A 87 8.68 0.68 2.21
CA GLN A 87 9.97 0.05 2.41
C GLN A 87 9.88 -1.00 3.52
N ASN A 88 10.49 -2.16 3.28
CA ASN A 88 10.68 -3.25 4.23
C ASN A 88 12.08 -3.18 4.85
N ASN A 89 12.17 -2.85 6.13
CA ASN A 89 13.44 -2.74 6.87
C ASN A 89 13.87 -4.09 7.47
N ASN A 90 14.09 -5.10 6.63
CA ASN A 90 14.61 -6.43 7.01
C ASN A 90 13.61 -7.42 7.64
N HIS A 91 12.34 -7.44 7.24
CA HIS A 91 11.47 -8.58 7.54
C HIS A 91 11.52 -9.60 6.38
N PHE A 92 11.89 -10.85 6.67
CA PHE A 92 11.75 -11.93 5.70
C PHE A 92 10.25 -12.18 5.46
N ALA A 93 9.76 -11.91 4.25
CA ALA A 93 8.36 -12.08 3.84
C ALA A 93 7.32 -11.35 4.75
N PRO A 94 7.26 -10.01 4.73
CA PRO A 94 6.28 -9.28 5.53
C PRO A 94 4.86 -9.53 5.02
N SER A 95 3.91 -9.85 5.88
CA SER A 95 2.48 -9.89 5.52
C SER A 95 1.84 -8.53 5.76
N PHE A 96 1.35 -7.89 4.70
CA PHE A 96 0.62 -6.63 4.80
C PHE A 96 -0.29 -6.42 3.59
N VAL A 97 -1.25 -5.52 3.76
CA VAL A 97 -1.95 -4.86 2.66
C VAL A 97 -1.81 -3.36 2.90
N PHE A 98 -1.43 -2.62 1.88
CA PHE A 98 -1.28 -1.18 1.92
C PHE A 98 -2.18 -0.58 0.85
N TYR A 99 -2.97 0.41 1.23
CA TYR A 99 -3.88 1.08 0.33
C TYR A 99 -3.64 2.58 0.35
N ALA A 100 -3.37 3.16 -0.82
CA ALA A 100 -3.22 4.60 -1.01
C ALA A 100 -4.31 5.12 -1.94
N VAL A 101 -4.99 6.19 -1.54
CA VAL A 101 -6.04 6.85 -2.32
C VAL A 101 -5.69 8.30 -2.51
N GLU A 102 -5.50 8.71 -3.77
CA GLU A 102 -5.16 10.08 -4.13
C GLU A 102 -6.39 11.00 -4.04
N LYS A 103 -6.15 12.25 -3.65
CA LYS A 103 -7.18 13.28 -3.58
C LYS A 103 -7.91 13.41 -4.93
N GLY A 104 -9.23 13.37 -4.87
CA GLY A 104 -10.10 13.44 -6.04
C GLY A 104 -10.37 12.08 -6.71
N ALA A 105 -9.97 10.97 -6.09
CA ALA A 105 -10.60 9.68 -6.37
C ALA A 105 -12.03 9.65 -5.81
N ASP A 106 -12.95 8.95 -6.49
CA ASP A 106 -14.36 8.85 -6.08
C ASP A 106 -14.51 8.25 -4.68
N ASN A 107 -13.56 7.41 -4.27
CA ASN A 107 -13.55 6.75 -2.98
C ASN A 107 -12.58 7.38 -1.96
N TYR A 108 -12.07 8.59 -2.19
CA TYR A 108 -11.14 9.27 -1.28
C TYR A 108 -11.67 9.45 0.14
N ASP A 109 -12.97 9.76 0.29
CA ASP A 109 -13.64 9.90 1.59
C ASP A 109 -14.33 8.61 2.09
N SER A 110 -14.15 7.51 1.36
CA SER A 110 -14.73 6.23 1.78
C SER A 110 -14.02 5.67 3.00
N LYS A 111 -14.80 5.05 3.88
CA LYS A 111 -14.26 4.28 5.01
C LYS A 111 -13.70 2.96 4.48
N VAL A 112 -12.46 2.66 4.83
CA VAL A 112 -11.79 1.42 4.45
C VAL A 112 -11.89 0.45 5.62
N TYR A 113 -12.49 -0.70 5.38
CA TYR A 113 -12.61 -1.78 6.35
C TYR A 113 -11.72 -2.94 5.92
N TYR A 114 -10.96 -3.50 6.85
CA TYR A 114 -10.27 -4.75 6.64
C TYR A 114 -11.13 -5.88 7.19
N VAL A 115 -11.49 -6.83 6.33
CA VAL A 115 -12.20 -8.05 6.71
C VAL A 115 -11.14 -9.16 6.78
N GLY A 116 -10.60 -9.37 7.97
CA GLY A 116 -9.76 -10.53 8.24
C GLY A 116 -10.64 -11.78 8.42
N SER A 117 -10.20 -12.91 7.88
CA SER A 117 -10.72 -14.25 8.18
C SER A 117 -10.08 -14.81 9.45
#